data_AF-A0A1A0QZ50-F1
#
_entry.id   AF-A0A1A0QZ50-F1
#
_cell.length_a   1.000
_cell.length_b   1.000
_cell.length_c   1.000
_cell.angle_alpha   90.00
_cell.angle_beta   90.00
_cell.angle_gamma   90.00
#
_symmetry.space_group_name_H-M   'P 1'
#
loop_
_entity.id
_entity.type
_entity.pdbx_description
1 polymer ?
#
loop_
_entity_poly.entity_id
_entity_poly.type
_entity_poly.pdbx_seq_one_letter_code
_entity_poly.pdbx_strand_id
1 'polypeptide(L)'
;MVSGLPNFAFCIGYTRLSWTLRADLSSRLLCKVLNWMKAKNLDAVVPITGDSMEALPLFELTSGYVQRSVGAFPKQSISAPWKMEQNYVLDAVATLRNDFTRTLRPVAGTGRNAA
;
A
#
# COMPACT_ATOMS: atom_id res chain seq x y z
N MET A 1 -0.97 1.92 0.55
CA MET A 1 -1.07 2.35 1.97
C MET A 1 0.34 2.54 2.50
N VAL A 2 0.54 3.24 3.62
CA VAL A 2 1.88 3.50 4.22
C VAL A 2 1.97 2.85 5.59
N SER A 3 3.05 2.12 5.87
CA SER A 3 3.28 1.49 7.19
C SER A 3 3.14 2.51 8.32
N GLY A 4 2.42 2.15 9.38
CA GLY A 4 2.21 3.01 10.55
C GLY A 4 1.16 4.11 10.39
N LEU A 5 0.67 4.40 9.17
CA LEU A 5 -0.40 5.38 8.96
C LEU A 5 -1.77 4.70 8.86
N PRO A 6 -2.70 4.98 9.79
CA PRO A 6 -4.04 4.39 9.76
C PRO A 6 -4.89 4.98 8.64
N ASN A 7 -5.67 4.13 7.95
CA ASN A 7 -6.64 4.50 6.92
C ASN A 7 -6.10 5.41 5.79
N PHE A 8 -4.79 5.40 5.55
CA PHE A 8 -4.17 6.22 4.52
C PHE A 8 -3.87 5.39 3.26
N ALA A 9 -4.45 5.80 2.14
CA ALA A 9 -4.23 5.24 0.82
C ALA A 9 -3.86 6.34 -0.17
N PHE A 10 -2.94 6.02 -1.08
CA PHE A 10 -2.49 6.90 -2.15
C PHE A 10 -2.04 6.02 -3.32
N CYS A 11 -2.10 6.58 -4.53
CA CYS A 11 -1.75 5.89 -5.76
C CYS A 11 -0.47 6.51 -6.33
N ILE A 12 0.49 5.66 -6.69
CA ILE A 12 1.73 6.06 -7.34
C ILE A 12 1.78 5.40 -8.72
N GLY A 13 1.85 6.19 -9.78
CA GLY A 13 1.89 5.68 -11.15
C GLY A 13 3.09 4.75 -11.42
N TYR A 14 2.99 3.96 -12.49
CA TYR A 14 4.15 3.24 -13.02
C TYR A 14 5.17 4.22 -13.59
N THR A 15 6.44 3.80 -13.61
CA THR A 15 7.51 4.60 -14.24
C THR A 15 7.42 4.55 -15.76
N ARG A 16 7.03 3.39 -16.33
CA ARG A 16 7.06 3.13 -17.79
C ARG A 16 5.70 2.74 -18.38
N LEU A 17 4.63 2.78 -17.60
CA LEU A 17 3.26 2.46 -18.05
C LEU A 17 2.31 3.58 -17.63
N SER A 18 1.11 3.60 -18.20
CA SER A 18 0.11 4.61 -17.84
C SER A 18 -0.22 4.57 -16.34
N TRP A 19 -0.22 5.74 -15.70
CA TRP A 19 -0.62 5.88 -14.30
C TRP A 19 -2.08 5.45 -14.05
N THR A 20 -2.94 5.53 -15.08
CA THR A 20 -4.35 5.13 -14.98
C THR A 20 -4.51 3.63 -14.69
N LEU A 21 -3.59 2.78 -15.15
CA LEU A 21 -3.59 1.36 -14.85
C LEU A 21 -3.39 1.10 -13.35
N ARG A 22 -2.50 1.88 -12.69
CA ARG A 22 -2.29 1.74 -11.25
C ARG A 22 -3.45 2.32 -10.48
N ALA A 23 -4.03 3.41 -10.97
CA ALA A 23 -5.19 4.01 -10.36
C ALA A 23 -6.37 3.02 -10.28
N ASP A 24 -6.62 2.25 -11.34
CA ASP A 24 -7.61 1.16 -11.32
C ASP A 24 -7.31 0.16 -10.20
N LEU A 25 -6.12 -0.44 -10.19
CA LEU A 25 -5.74 -1.44 -9.19
C LEU A 25 -5.79 -0.88 -7.75
N SER A 26 -5.35 0.36 -7.55
CA SER A 26 -5.37 1.02 -6.24
C SER A 26 -6.79 1.25 -5.73
N SER A 27 -7.71 1.69 -6.60
CA SER A 27 -9.12 1.88 -6.24
C SER A 27 -9.79 0.55 -5.88
N ARG A 28 -9.49 -0.52 -6.62
CA ARG A 28 -10.00 -1.87 -6.36
C ARG A 28 -9.46 -2.42 -5.04
N LEU A 29 -8.17 -2.24 -4.76
CA LEU A 29 -7.59 -2.59 -3.47
C LEU A 29 -8.29 -1.86 -2.32
N LEU A 30 -8.49 -0.56 -2.46
CA LEU A 30 -9.17 0.26 -1.45
C LEU A 30 -10.59 -0.27 -1.17
N CYS A 31 -11.38 -0.53 -2.21
CA CYS A 31 -12.71 -1.13 -2.04
C CYS A 31 -12.67 -2.49 -1.32
N LYS A 32 -11.68 -3.34 -1.62
CA LYS A 32 -11.51 -4.64 -0.94
C LYS A 32 -11.17 -4.47 0.54
N VAL A 33 -10.29 -3.51 0.89
CA VAL A 33 -9.95 -3.20 2.28
C VAL A 33 -11.18 -2.67 3.03
N LEU A 34 -11.92 -1.73 2.44
CA LEU A 34 -13.15 -1.18 3.04
C LEU A 34 -14.22 -2.26 3.27
N ASN A 35 -14.40 -3.17 2.31
CA ASN A 35 -15.32 -4.30 2.47
C ASN A 35 -14.86 -5.27 3.56
N TRP A 36 -13.56 -5.54 3.66
CA TRP A 36 -12.99 -6.38 4.71
C TRP A 36 -13.15 -5.75 6.10
N MET A 37 -12.92 -4.44 6.23
CA MET A 37 -13.17 -3.68 7.46
C MET A 37 -14.65 -3.74 7.86
N LYS A 38 -15.57 -3.49 6.91
CA LYS A 38 -17.01 -3.59 7.13
C LYS A 38 -17.42 -4.98 7.63
N ALA A 39 -16.91 -6.04 7.00
CA ALA A 39 -17.22 -7.42 7.37
C ALA A 39 -16.72 -7.80 8.78
N LYS A 40 -15.67 -7.14 9.27
CA LYS A 40 -15.07 -7.37 10.60
C LYS A 40 -15.46 -6.31 11.64
N ASN A 41 -16.34 -5.38 11.29
CA ASN A 41 -16.73 -4.24 12.12
C ASN A 41 -15.53 -3.42 12.63
N LEU A 42 -14.59 -3.12 11.73
CA LEU A 42 -13.39 -2.33 12.01
C LEU A 42 -13.53 -0.90 11.48
N ASP A 43 -13.12 0.09 12.27
CA ASP A 43 -13.13 1.50 11.86
C ASP A 43 -11.81 1.98 11.28
N ALA A 44 -10.71 1.42 11.76
CA ALA A 44 -9.38 1.79 11.31
C ALA A 44 -8.45 0.59 11.22
N VAL A 45 -7.66 0.59 10.15
CA VAL A 45 -6.60 -0.39 9.90
C VAL A 45 -5.31 0.31 9.55
N VAL A 46 -4.21 -0.24 10.04
CA VAL A 46 -2.86 0.22 9.75
C VAL A 46 -2.07 -0.92 9.10
N PRO A 47 -1.39 -0.70 7.96
CA PRO A 47 -0.55 -1.71 7.38
C PRO A 47 0.73 -1.87 8.21
N ILE A 48 1.16 -3.12 8.39
CA ILE A 48 2.31 -3.49 9.23
C ILE A 48 3.41 -4.17 8.41
N THR A 49 4.64 -3.73 8.60
CA THR A 49 5.84 -4.38 8.06
C THR A 49 6.31 -5.45 9.03
N GLY A 50 6.87 -6.56 8.53
CA GLY A 50 7.61 -7.50 9.38
C GLY A 50 8.93 -6.89 9.86
N ASP A 51 9.48 -7.42 10.95
CA ASP A 51 10.63 -6.83 11.66
C ASP A 51 11.94 -6.78 10.85
N SER A 52 12.06 -7.58 9.79
CA SER A 52 13.31 -7.77 9.03
C SER A 52 13.25 -7.24 7.59
N MET A 53 12.48 -6.19 7.33
CA MET A 53 12.32 -5.65 5.98
C MET A 53 13.52 -4.79 5.56
N GLU A 54 14.20 -5.19 4.49
CA GLU A 54 15.14 -4.30 3.80
C GLU A 54 14.36 -3.15 3.15
N ALA A 55 14.76 -1.92 3.49
CA ALA A 55 14.07 -0.71 3.08
C ALA A 55 14.81 -0.03 1.92
N LEU A 56 14.25 -0.17 0.72
CA LEU A 56 14.77 0.38 -0.52
C LEU A 56 14.08 1.68 -0.92
N PRO A 57 14.75 2.56 -1.68
CA PRO A 57 14.10 3.72 -2.30
C PRO A 57 12.89 3.29 -3.14
N LEU A 58 11.80 4.07 -3.08
CA LEU A 58 10.59 3.82 -3.87
C LEU A 58 10.83 3.85 -5.38
N PHE A 59 11.75 4.71 -5.82
CA PHE A 59 12.10 4.88 -7.21
C PHE A 59 13.61 4.86 -7.39
N GLU A 60 14.05 4.23 -8.47
CA GLU A 60 15.43 4.25 -8.95
C GLU A 60 15.55 5.19 -10.17
N LEU A 61 15.02 6.41 -10.03
CA LEU A 61 15.01 7.41 -11.10
C LEU A 61 16.23 8.32 -11.00
N THR A 62 16.96 8.51 -12.10
CA THR A 62 18.13 9.41 -12.16
C THR A 62 17.77 10.88 -12.35
N SER A 63 16.49 11.19 -12.58
CA SER A 63 16.00 12.56 -12.75
C SER A 63 16.32 13.43 -11.52
N GLY A 64 17.07 14.51 -11.71
CA GLY A 64 17.54 15.36 -10.62
C GLY A 64 16.43 15.94 -9.74
N TYR A 65 15.22 16.18 -10.27
CA TYR A 65 14.09 16.63 -9.46
C TYR A 65 13.58 15.56 -8.47
N VAL A 66 13.65 14.29 -8.86
CA VAL A 66 13.28 13.16 -7.98
C VAL A 66 14.34 13.01 -6.90
N GLN A 67 15.62 13.06 -7.28
CA GLN A 67 16.75 12.90 -6.37
C GLN A 67 16.76 13.95 -5.24
N ARG A 68 16.29 15.18 -5.49
CA ARG A 68 16.16 16.21 -4.44
C ARG A 68 15.16 15.84 -3.34
N SER A 69 14.16 15.02 -3.64
CA SER A 69 13.06 14.70 -2.71
C SER A 69 12.94 13.21 -2.39
N VAL A 70 13.83 12.37 -2.92
CA VAL A 70 13.74 10.90 -2.80
C VAL A 70 13.76 10.43 -1.35
N GLY A 71 14.47 11.16 -0.47
CA GLY A 71 14.52 10.86 0.97
C GLY A 71 13.21 11.12 1.71
N ALA A 72 12.28 11.90 1.14
CA ALA A 72 10.98 12.17 1.73
C ALA A 72 9.91 11.15 1.33
N PHE A 73 10.22 10.25 0.39
CA PHE A 73 9.25 9.23 -0.04
C PHE A 73 9.19 8.04 0.91
N PRO A 74 8.04 7.35 0.97
CA PRO A 74 7.95 6.04 1.59
C PRO A 74 8.98 5.08 0.98
N LYS A 75 9.41 4.09 1.74
CA LYS A 75 10.33 3.05 1.27
C LYS A 75 9.56 1.83 0.77
N GLN A 76 10.19 1.00 -0.05
CA GLN A 76 9.68 -0.28 -0.52
C GLN A 76 10.61 -1.43 -0.12
N SER A 77 10.25 -2.67 -0.46
CA SER A 77 11.09 -3.86 -0.24
C SER A 77 11.31 -4.68 -1.51
N ILE A 78 12.21 -5.66 -1.44
CA ILE A 78 12.49 -6.64 -2.49
C ILE A 78 11.37 -7.67 -2.67
N SER A 79 10.47 -7.81 -1.69
CA SER A 79 9.46 -8.87 -1.64
C SER A 79 8.05 -8.33 -1.40
N ALA A 80 7.07 -9.04 -1.96
CA ALA A 80 5.66 -8.78 -1.68
C ALA A 80 5.35 -8.94 -0.16
N PRO A 81 4.39 -8.19 0.39
CA PRO A 81 3.50 -7.23 -0.29
C PRO A 81 4.09 -5.80 -0.42
N TRP A 82 5.35 -5.59 -0.01
CA TRP A 82 5.96 -4.26 0.12
C TRP A 82 6.83 -3.86 -1.07
N LYS A 83 6.89 -4.71 -2.09
CA LYS A 83 7.53 -4.43 -3.37
C LYS A 83 6.54 -3.71 -4.30
N MET A 84 6.95 -2.60 -4.90
CA MET A 84 6.15 -1.89 -5.90
C MET A 84 6.40 -2.47 -7.30
N GLU A 85 5.56 -3.41 -7.72
CA GLU A 85 5.68 -4.07 -9.03
C GLU A 85 5.53 -3.08 -10.18
N GLN A 86 6.49 -3.02 -11.11
CA GLN A 86 6.40 -2.15 -12.31
C GLN A 86 5.73 -2.85 -13.51
N ASN A 87 5.41 -4.13 -13.38
CA ASN A 87 4.67 -4.91 -14.37
C ASN A 87 3.20 -5.00 -13.96
N TYR A 88 2.29 -4.59 -14.85
CA TYR A 88 0.84 -4.55 -14.56
C TYR A 88 0.26 -5.93 -14.18
N VAL A 89 0.67 -7.01 -14.84
CA VAL A 89 0.12 -8.35 -14.57
C VAL A 89 0.55 -8.84 -13.19
N LEU A 90 1.84 -8.73 -12.86
CA LEU A 90 2.35 -9.10 -11.53
C LEU A 90 1.72 -8.24 -10.44
N ASP A 91 1.58 -6.94 -10.70
CA ASP A 91 0.95 -6.00 -9.79
C ASP A 91 -0.53 -6.32 -9.55
N ALA A 92 -1.29 -6.65 -10.59
CA ALA A 92 -2.68 -7.06 -10.47
C ALA A 92 -2.82 -8.34 -9.63
N VAL A 93 -1.95 -9.33 -9.85
CA VAL A 93 -1.95 -10.58 -9.06
C VAL A 93 -1.63 -10.29 -7.59
N ALA A 94 -0.55 -9.55 -7.31
CA ALA A 94 -0.12 -9.21 -5.96
C ALA A 94 -1.16 -8.36 -5.21
N THR A 95 -1.75 -7.38 -5.89
CA THR A 95 -2.75 -6.46 -5.33
C THR A 95 -4.08 -7.16 -5.08
N LEU A 96 -4.57 -7.94 -6.05
CA LEU A 96 -5.92 -8.51 -5.98
C LEU A 96 -5.98 -9.82 -5.19
N ARG A 97 -4.88 -10.55 -5.01
CA ARG A 97 -4.84 -11.80 -4.22
C ARG A 97 -4.27 -11.62 -2.81
N ASN A 98 -4.26 -10.39 -2.29
CA ASN A 98 -3.68 -10.08 -0.99
C ASN A 98 -4.53 -10.66 0.16
N ASP A 99 -3.85 -11.21 1.17
CA ASP A 99 -4.43 -11.60 2.45
C ASP A 99 -4.23 -10.47 3.47
N PHE A 100 -5.32 -9.76 3.75
CA PHE A 100 -5.31 -8.62 4.67
C PHE A 100 -5.00 -8.99 6.11
N THR A 101 -5.26 -10.24 6.54
CA THR A 101 -4.99 -10.67 7.92
C THR A 101 -3.50 -10.68 8.26
N ARG A 102 -2.65 -10.86 7.23
CA ARG A 102 -1.19 -10.88 7.39
C ARG A 102 -0.55 -9.49 7.27
N THR A 103 -1.27 -8.53 6.73
CA THR A 103 -0.69 -7.25 6.26
C THR A 103 -1.30 -6.02 6.92
N LEU A 104 -2.53 -6.14 7.43
CA LEU A 104 -3.26 -5.07 8.10
C LEU A 104 -3.55 -5.46 9.54
N ARG A 105 -3.38 -4.49 10.45
CA ARG A 105 -3.77 -4.61 11.86
C ARG A 105 -4.88 -3.61 12.19
N PRO A 106 -5.93 -4.01 12.92
CA PRO A 106 -6.89 -3.06 13.49
C PRO A 106 -6.20 -2.05 14.41
N VAL A 107 -6.68 -0.81 14.41
CA VAL A 107 -6.27 0.20 15.39
C VAL A 107 -7.21 0.10 16.61
N ALA A 108 -6.66 -0.03 17.81
CA ALA A 108 -7.46 -0.11 19.04
C ALA A 108 -8.12 1.23 19.36
N GLY A 109 -9.37 1.20 19.87
CA GLY A 109 -10.08 2.40 20.38
C GLY A 109 -11.11 3.02 19.42
N THR A 110 -11.24 2.51 18.19
CA THR A 110 -12.28 2.91 17.25
C THR A 110 -13.22 1.72 17.05
N GLY A 111 -14.24 1.64 17.90
CA GLY A 111 -15.33 0.67 17.75
C GLY A 111 -16.57 1.38 17.22
N ARG A 112 -17.12 0.86 16.12
CA ARG A 112 -18.26 1.44 15.40
C ARG A 112 -19.57 1.54 16.21
N ASN A 113 -19.58 0.94 17.40
CA ASN A 113 -20.70 0.83 18.34
C ASN A 113 -20.39 1.41 19.74
N ALA A 114 -19.47 2.37 19.87
CA ALA A 114 -19.24 3.07 21.14
C ALA A 114 -20.21 4.24 21.40
N ALA A 115 -21.36 4.29 20.73
CA ALA A 115 -22.41 5.28 20.90
C ALA A 115 -23.78 4.60 21.00
#